data_AF-A0A402D8A9-F1
#
_entry.id   AF-A0A402D8A9-F1
#
_cell.length_a   1.000
_cell.length_b   1.000
_cell.length_c   1.000
_cell.angle_alpha   90.00
_cell.angle_beta   90.00
_cell.angle_gamma   90.00
#
_symmetry.space_group_name_H-M   'P 1'
#
loop_
_entity.id
_entity.type
_entity.pdbx_description
1 polymer ?
#
loop_
_entity_poly.entity_id
_entity_poly.type
_entity_poly.pdbx_seq_one_letter_code
_entity_poly.pdbx_strand_id
1 'polypeptide(L)' 'MPAKDIFHDCVKHALIKDGWIVTDDPLSLKIGKKDLFIDLAEELLTQIDPP' A
#
# COMPACT_ATOMS: atom_id res chain seq x y z
N MET A 1 -12.03 -6.94 -9.30
CA MET A 1 -10.80 -6.83 -8.49
C MET A 1 -9.74 -7.72 -9.10
N PRO A 2 -8.51 -7.24 -9.29
CA PRO A 2 -7.38 -8.09 -9.67
C PRO A 2 -7.14 -9.16 -8.60
N ALA A 3 -6.63 -10.33 -9.00
CA ALA A 3 -6.26 -11.37 -8.06
C ALA A 3 -4.95 -10.97 -7.36
N LYS A 4 -4.92 -11.05 -6.03
CA LYS A 4 -3.69 -10.84 -5.26
C LYS A 4 -2.68 -11.92 -5.65
N ASP A 5 -1.46 -11.51 -5.97
CA ASP A 5 -0.36 -12.44 -6.19
C ASP A 5 0.08 -13.06 -4.84
N ILE A 6 0.72 -14.23 -4.87
CA ILE A 6 1.19 -14.98 -3.70
C ILE A 6 2.17 -14.19 -2.82
N PHE A 7 2.79 -13.15 -3.38
CA PHE A 7 3.73 -12.27 -2.68
C PHE A 7 3.06 -11.09 -1.97
N HIS A 8 1.78 -10.81 -2.27
CA HIS A 8 1.06 -9.65 -1.74
C HIS A 8 1.11 -9.59 -0.21
N ASP A 9 0.74 -10.69 0.44
CA ASP A 9 0.71 -10.76 1.90
C ASP A 9 2.12 -10.72 2.50
N CYS A 10 3.12 -11.25 1.80
CA CYS A 10 4.52 -11.21 2.24
C CYS A 10 5.04 -9.77 2.28
N VAL A 11 4.79 -9.00 1.21
CA VAL A 11 5.20 -7.59 1.10
C VAL A 11 4.45 -6.75 2.15
N LYS A 12 3.13 -6.91 2.24
CA LYS A 12 2.31 -6.23 3.25
C LYS A 12 2.82 -6.46 4.68
N HIS A 13 3.15 -7.70 5.04
CA HIS A 13 3.67 -8.00 6.36
C HIS A 13 5.07 -7.41 6.60
N ALA A 14 5.95 -7.40 5.60
CA ALA A 14 7.26 -6.78 5.70
C ALA A 14 7.15 -5.27 6.00
N LEU A 15 6.26 -4.58 5.30
CA LEU A 15 6.04 -3.14 5.45
C LEU A 15 5.46 -2.78 6.83
N ILE A 16 4.46 -3.51 7.29
CA ILE A 16 3.90 -3.34 8.64
C ILE A 16 5.00 -3.55 9.70
N LYS A 17 5.88 -4.54 9.49
CA LYS A 17 7.01 -4.81 10.39
C LYS A 17 8.06 -3.69 10.38
N ASP A 18 8.27 -3.06 9.23
CA ASP A 18 9.16 -1.91 9.06
C ASP A 18 8.53 -0.58 9.53
N GLY A 19 7.33 -0.63 10.13
CA GLY A 19 6.67 0.53 10.72
C GLY A 19 5.83 1.35 9.74
N TRP A 20 5.59 0.83 8.54
CA TRP A 20 4.73 1.49 7.55
C TRP A 20 3.26 1.25 7.84
N ILE A 21 2.45 2.26 7.54
CA ILE A 21 0.99 2.16 7.61
C ILE A 21 0.47 1.90 6.20
N VAL A 22 -0.17 0.74 6.01
CA VAL A 22 -0.90 0.42 4.78
C VAL A 22 -2.24 1.14 4.83
N THR A 23 -2.45 2.11 3.94
CA THR A 23 -3.69 2.91 3.94
C THR A 23 -4.81 2.22 3.17
N ASP A 24 -4.45 1.51 2.10
CA ASP A 24 -5.39 0.88 1.17
C ASP A 24 -4.79 -0.38 0.53
N ASP A 25 -5.62 -1.42 0.38
CA ASP A 25 -5.24 -2.73 -0.19
C ASP A 25 -6.48 -3.42 -0.83
N PRO A 26 -6.72 -3.28 -2.15
CA PRO A 26 -6.04 -2.41 -3.11
C PRO A 26 -6.60 -0.99 -3.12
N LEU A 27 -5.75 0.00 -3.42
CA LEU A 27 -6.20 1.38 -3.66
C LEU A 27 -6.89 1.46 -5.03
N SER A 28 -8.16 1.86 -5.02
CA SER A 28 -8.96 2.03 -6.24
C SER A 28 -9.02 3.52 -6.61
N LEU A 29 -8.47 3.88 -7.77
CA LEU A 29 -8.48 5.23 -8.32
C LEU A 29 -9.37 5.30 -9.57
N LYS A 30 -10.15 6.37 -9.69
CA LYS A 30 -10.93 6.65 -10.91
C LYS A 30 -10.31 7.79 -11.69
N ILE A 31 -9.91 7.53 -12.93
CA ILE A 31 -9.37 8.53 -13.85
C ILE A 31 -10.26 8.61 -15.09
N GLY A 32 -11.14 9.62 -15.12
CA GLY A 32 -12.12 9.79 -16.19
C GLY A 32 -13.10 8.61 -16.25
N LYS A 33 -13.04 7.82 -17.33
CA LYS A 33 -13.85 6.59 -17.52
C LYS A 33 -13.10 5.29 -17.20
N LYS A 34 -11.85 5.37 -16.74
CA LYS A 34 -11.02 4.20 -16.43
C LYS A 34 -10.90 4.03 -14.92
N ASP A 35 -11.02 2.78 -14.49
CA ASP A 35 -10.71 2.37 -13.12
C ASP A 35 -9.26 1.86 -13.09
N LEU A 36 -8.47 2.37 -12.14
CA LEU A 36 -7.10 1.98 -11.86
C LEU A 36 -7.07 1.32 -10.48
N PHE A 37 -6.35 0.21 -10.36
CA PHE A 37 -6.14 -0.49 -9.10
C PHE A 37 -4.64 -0.52 -8.82
N ILE A 38 -4.25 0.00 -7.67
CA ILE A 38 -2.89 -0.07 -7.15
C ILE A 38 -2.91 -1.11 -6.04
N ASP A 39 -2.02 -2.10 -6.12
CA ASP A 39 -2.05 -3.25 -5.21
C ASP A 39 -1.77 -2.85 -3.75
N LEU A 40 -0.82 -1.94 -3.52
CA LEU A 40 -0.49 -1.41 -2.19
C LEU A 40 -0.25 0.10 -2.25
N ALA A 41 -0.95 0.84 -1.40
CA ALA A 41 -0.65 2.24 -1.11
C ALA A 41 -0.11 2.35 0.32
N GLU A 42 1.01 3.06 0.45
CA GLU A 42 1.77 3.19 1.69
C GLU A 42 2.14 4.64 1.95
N GLU A 43 2.14 5.03 3.23
CA GLU A 43 2.63 6.32 3.68
C GLU A 43 3.92 6.12 4.49
N LEU A 44 5.00 6.79 4.07
CA LEU A 44 6.25 6.82 4.82
C LEU A 44 6.12 7.84 5.95
N LEU A 45 5.81 7.38 7.15
CA LEU A 45 6.06 8.14 8.37
C LEU A 45 7.56 8.08 8.66
N THR A 46 8.33 8.98 8.06
CA THR A 46 9.66 9.29 8.61
C THR A 46 9.43 9.84 10.01
N GLN A 47 9.78 9.05 11.03
CA GLN A 47 10.09 9.62 12.34
C GLN A 47 11.29 10.54 12.11
N ILE A 48 11.01 11.83 11.93
CA ILE A 48 12.02 12.86 12.16
C ILE A 48 12.26 12.77 13.66
N ASP A 49 13.33 12.09 14.06
CA ASP A 49 13.84 12.19 15.42
C ASP A 49 13.95 13.68 15.76
N PRO A 50 13.23 14.19 16.78
CA PRO A 50 13.41 15.57 17.21
C PRO A 50 14.84 15.75 17.75
N PRO A 51 15.39 16.97 17.67
CA PRO A 51 16.82 17.25 17.77
C PRO A 51 17.49 16.79 19.07
#